data_AF-A0A7W3X349-F1
#
_entry.id   AF-A0A7W3X349-F1
#
_cell.length_a   1.000
_cell.length_b   1.000
_cell.length_c   1.000
_cell.angle_alpha   90.00
_cell.angle_beta   90.00
_cell.angle_gamma   90.00
#
_symmetry.space_group_name_H-M   'P 1'
#
loop_
_entity.id
_entity.type
_entity.pdbx_description
1 polymer ?
#
loop_
_entity_poly.entity_id
_entity_poly.type
_entity_poly.pdbx_seq_one_letter_code
_entity_poly.pdbx_strand_id
1 'polypeptide(L)'
;MPYETDFYVKSNIIGYTGDLNNNPTVYFKNGNKFGRITQDHGHQDNIGRNKVREYADYDISNVEGRAREYYNGDYQHTSRHAFVPLNGNQNTLNTLAQAINAFPNAKPKYQ
;
A
#
# COMPACT_ATOMS: atom_id res chain seq x y z
N MET A 1 -18.98 -0.54 7.67
CA MET A 1 -18.01 0.45 8.19
C MET A 1 -16.73 0.35 7.38
N PRO A 2 -16.01 1.45 7.10
CA PRO A 2 -14.74 1.37 6.39
C PRO A 2 -13.71 0.59 7.23
N TYR A 3 -12.90 -0.21 6.57
CA TYR A 3 -11.96 -1.12 7.25
C TYR A 3 -10.72 -0.35 7.73
N GLU A 4 -10.39 -0.39 9.03
CA GLU A 4 -9.17 0.18 9.61
C GLU A 4 -8.98 1.67 9.28
N THR A 5 -10.01 2.50 9.56
CA THR A 5 -10.01 3.95 9.27
C THR A 5 -8.86 4.70 9.91
N ASP A 6 -8.43 4.28 11.10
CA ASP A 6 -7.39 4.97 11.87
C ASP A 6 -5.99 4.66 11.34
N PHE A 7 -5.84 3.56 10.59
CA PHE A 7 -4.59 3.18 9.95
C PHE A 7 -4.47 3.75 8.53
N TYR A 8 -5.54 3.65 7.73
CA TYR A 8 -5.56 4.16 6.35
C TYR A 8 -5.79 5.67 6.32
N VAL A 9 -4.79 6.41 6.79
CA VAL A 9 -4.78 7.88 6.85
C VAL A 9 -3.59 8.45 6.08
N LYS A 10 -3.70 9.72 5.67
CA LYS A 10 -2.66 10.40 4.86
C LYS A 10 -1.29 10.39 5.53
N SER A 11 -1.24 10.55 6.85
CA SER A 11 0.00 10.59 7.63
C SER A 11 0.80 9.29 7.59
N ASN A 12 0.13 8.16 7.34
CA ASN A 12 0.76 6.85 7.34
C ASN A 12 1.27 6.45 5.95
N ILE A 13 1.06 7.27 4.90
CA ILE A 13 1.52 6.96 3.55
C ILE A 13 3.05 7.07 3.49
N ILE A 14 3.71 5.97 3.08
CA ILE A 14 5.17 5.93 2.91
C ILE A 14 5.62 6.00 1.45
N GLY A 15 4.72 5.67 0.51
CA GLY A 15 5.05 5.63 -0.91
C GLY A 15 4.05 4.84 -1.73
N TYR A 16 4.41 4.57 -2.97
CA TYR A 16 3.54 3.89 -3.93
C TYR A 16 4.33 3.04 -4.93
N THR A 17 3.64 2.14 -5.62
CA THR A 17 4.18 1.41 -6.78
C THR A 17 3.24 1.53 -7.96
N GLY A 18 3.79 1.70 -9.16
CA GLY A 18 3.03 1.95 -10.39
C GLY A 18 3.04 3.43 -10.76
N ASP A 19 2.22 3.80 -11.74
CA ASP A 19 2.09 5.19 -12.17
C ASP A 19 1.12 5.94 -11.26
N LEU A 20 1.55 7.12 -10.78
CA LEU A 20 0.78 7.98 -9.90
C LEU A 20 -0.59 8.36 -10.48
N ASN A 21 -0.68 8.53 -11.79
CA ASN A 21 -1.90 8.96 -12.49
C ASN A 21 -2.73 7.78 -13.03
N ASN A 22 -2.25 6.54 -12.88
CA ASN A 22 -2.91 5.34 -13.39
C ASN A 22 -3.11 4.31 -12.28
N ASN A 23 -3.92 4.66 -11.29
CA ASN A 23 -4.38 3.77 -10.20
C ASN A 23 -3.22 3.03 -9.48
N PRO A 24 -2.28 3.76 -8.85
CA PRO A 24 -1.13 3.15 -8.20
C PRO A 24 -1.53 2.30 -6.99
N THR A 25 -0.65 1.38 -6.58
CA THR A 25 -0.78 0.74 -5.26
C THR A 25 -0.11 1.62 -4.21
N VAL A 26 -0.84 2.01 -3.18
CA VAL A 26 -0.39 2.93 -2.12
C VAL A 26 0.01 2.14 -0.89
N TYR A 27 1.18 2.41 -0.31
CA TYR A 27 1.71 1.73 0.87
C TYR A 27 1.64 2.62 2.10
N PHE A 28 1.33 2.00 3.24
CA PHE A 28 1.13 2.65 4.51
C PHE A 28 1.96 1.96 5.60
N LYS A 29 2.54 2.74 6.51
CA LYS A 29 3.27 2.26 7.70
C LYS A 29 3.02 3.19 8.88
N ASN A 30 2.79 2.62 10.05
CA ASN A 30 2.71 3.32 11.33
C ASN A 30 3.31 2.44 12.44
N GLY A 31 4.54 2.76 12.87
CA GLY A 31 5.32 1.88 13.74
C GLY A 31 5.53 0.50 13.09
N ASN A 32 5.10 -0.54 13.78
CA ASN A 32 5.18 -1.94 13.32
C ASN A 32 3.99 -2.34 12.41
N LYS A 33 2.97 -1.49 12.28
CA LYS A 33 1.80 -1.76 11.45
C LYS A 33 2.05 -1.32 10.01
N PHE A 34 1.66 -2.16 9.06
CA PHE A 34 1.78 -1.87 7.64
C PHE A 34 0.58 -2.42 6.86
N GLY A 35 0.36 -1.82 5.70
CA GLY A 35 -0.71 -2.20 4.80
C GLY A 35 -0.58 -1.50 3.46
N ARG A 36 -1.44 -1.87 2.52
CA ARG A 36 -1.51 -1.23 1.20
C ARG A 36 -2.92 -1.13 0.67
N ILE A 37 -3.16 -0.21 -0.25
CA ILE A 37 -4.37 -0.12 -1.05
C ILE A 37 -3.98 -0.41 -2.49
N THR A 38 -4.58 -1.45 -3.08
CA THR A 38 -4.43 -1.75 -4.51
C THR A 38 -5.63 -1.20 -5.24
N GLN A 39 -5.42 -0.25 -6.16
CA GLN A 39 -6.50 0.42 -6.88
C GLN A 39 -6.86 -0.29 -8.19
N ASP A 40 -5.89 -0.92 -8.85
CA ASP A 40 -6.11 -1.69 -10.08
C ASP A 40 -5.38 -3.04 -10.08
N HIS A 41 -6.09 -4.08 -10.51
CA HIS A 41 -5.58 -5.44 -10.66
C HIS A 41 -6.47 -6.25 -11.62
N GLY A 42 -5.88 -7.15 -12.40
CA GLY A 42 -6.63 -8.04 -13.31
C GLY A 42 -7.59 -9.03 -12.64
N HIS A 43 -7.56 -9.10 -11.31
CA HIS A 43 -8.50 -9.89 -10.50
C HIS A 43 -9.12 -8.95 -9.48
N GLN A 44 -10.44 -8.75 -9.56
CA GLN A 44 -11.16 -7.77 -8.75
C GLN A 44 -11.03 -8.03 -7.25
N ASP A 45 -10.86 -9.28 -6.83
CA ASP A 45 -10.67 -9.65 -5.41
C ASP A 45 -9.36 -9.13 -4.83
N ASN A 46 -8.44 -8.65 -5.66
CA ASN A 46 -7.20 -8.04 -5.23
C ASN A 46 -7.26 -6.50 -5.16
N ILE A 47 -8.40 -5.89 -5.50
CA ILE A 47 -8.63 -4.45 -5.42
C ILE A 47 -9.21 -4.10 -4.04
N GLY A 48 -8.70 -3.02 -3.43
CA GLY A 48 -9.11 -2.55 -2.10
C GLY A 48 -8.01 -2.55 -1.04
N ARG A 49 -8.40 -2.33 0.22
CA ARG A 49 -7.50 -2.30 1.38
C ARG A 49 -6.99 -3.70 1.71
N ASN A 50 -5.67 -3.84 1.81
CA ASN A 50 -5.08 -5.06 2.31
C ASN A 50 -5.39 -5.24 3.81
N LYS A 51 -5.34 -6.47 4.33
CA LYS A 51 -5.42 -6.67 5.79
C LYS A 51 -4.20 -5.99 6.44
N VAL A 52 -4.43 -5.16 7.46
CA VAL A 52 -3.36 -4.54 8.23
C VAL A 52 -2.61 -5.64 8.97
N ARG A 53 -1.29 -5.64 8.87
CA ARG A 53 -0.40 -6.59 9.52
C ARG A 53 0.54 -5.84 10.45
N GLU A 54 1.05 -6.54 11.45
CA GLU A 54 1.97 -5.98 12.43
C GLU A 54 3.20 -6.88 12.56
N TYR A 55 4.35 -6.37 12.11
CA TYR A 55 5.64 -7.03 12.23
C TYR A 55 6.72 -5.98 12.43
N ALA A 56 7.59 -6.17 13.41
CA ALA A 56 8.65 -5.22 13.74
C ALA A 56 9.75 -5.15 12.66
N ASP A 57 9.88 -6.20 11.86
CA ASP A 57 10.89 -6.35 10.81
C ASP A 57 10.37 -5.97 9.41
N TYR A 58 9.21 -5.30 9.31
CA TYR A 58 8.66 -4.91 8.02
C TYR A 58 9.57 -3.94 7.26
N ASP A 59 10.00 -4.39 6.09
CA ASP A 59 10.78 -3.63 5.12
C ASP A 59 10.20 -3.73 3.69
N ILE A 60 10.41 -2.67 2.92
CA ILE A 60 10.09 -2.62 1.50
C ILE A 60 11.25 -1.98 0.72
N SER A 61 11.80 -2.74 -0.23
CA SER A 61 12.99 -2.32 -0.99
C SER A 61 12.87 -2.67 -2.46
N ASN A 62 13.63 -1.96 -3.31
CA ASN A 62 13.65 -2.20 -4.74
C ASN A 62 14.72 -3.24 -5.09
N VAL A 63 14.29 -4.38 -5.62
CA VAL A 63 15.17 -5.44 -6.12
C VAL A 63 14.83 -5.70 -7.57
N GLU A 64 15.83 -5.58 -8.46
CA GLU A 64 15.66 -5.80 -9.91
C GLU A 64 14.53 -4.96 -10.54
N GLY A 65 14.39 -3.71 -10.08
CA GLY A 65 13.37 -2.78 -10.59
C GLY A 65 11.94 -3.05 -10.08
N ARG A 66 11.78 -3.88 -9.06
CA ARG A 66 10.47 -4.20 -8.46
C ARG A 66 10.49 -4.01 -6.95
N ALA A 67 9.39 -3.54 -6.38
CA ALA A 67 9.25 -3.48 -4.93
C ALA A 67 9.12 -4.90 -4.36
N ARG A 68 9.94 -5.22 -3.36
CA ARG A 68 9.83 -6.45 -2.56
C ARG A 68 9.53 -6.10 -1.12
N GLU A 69 8.51 -6.74 -0.56
CA GLU A 69 8.16 -6.65 0.86
C GLU A 69 8.73 -7.85 1.61
N TYR A 70 9.39 -7.55 2.72
CA TYR A 70 9.97 -8.52 3.66
C TYR A 70 9.37 -8.29 5.04
N TYR A 71 8.93 -9.35 5.69
CA TYR A 71 8.47 -9.35 7.08
C TYR A 71 8.34 -10.77 7.58
N ASN A 72 8.30 -10.95 8.91
CA ASN A 72 8.26 -12.26 9.54
C ASN A 72 9.48 -13.12 9.19
N GLY A 73 10.65 -12.49 9.07
CA GLY A 73 11.94 -13.12 8.79
C GLY A 73 12.15 -13.57 7.35
N ASP A 74 11.22 -13.29 6.42
CA ASP A 74 11.30 -13.80 5.04
C ASP A 74 10.71 -12.82 4.00
N TYR A 75 10.95 -13.13 2.73
CA TYR A 75 10.32 -12.55 1.56
C TYR A 75 8.84 -12.94 1.48
N GLN A 76 7.97 -11.96 1.28
CA GLN A 76 6.52 -12.16 1.33
C GLN A 76 5.79 -11.73 0.07
N HIS A 77 6.30 -10.72 -0.64
CA HIS A 77 5.61 -10.17 -1.81
C HIS A 77 6.55 -9.43 -2.76
N THR A 78 6.33 -9.58 -4.06
CA THR A 78 6.94 -8.73 -5.11
C THR A 78 5.84 -8.00 -5.86
N SER A 79 5.99 -6.69 -6.02
CA SER A 79 5.13 -5.86 -6.86
C SER A 79 5.47 -6.00 -8.35
N ARG A 80 4.55 -5.53 -9.19
CA ARG A 80 4.79 -5.40 -10.64
C ARG A 80 5.75 -4.27 -10.99
N HIS A 81 5.89 -3.28 -10.12
CA HIS A 81 6.66 -2.07 -10.34
C HIS A 81 7.57 -1.75 -9.14
N ALA A 82 8.57 -0.91 -9.34
CA ALA A 82 9.40 -0.37 -8.27
C ALA A 82 8.58 0.45 -7.26
N PHE A 83 9.05 0.45 -6.02
CA PHE A 83 8.60 1.33 -4.95
C PHE A 83 9.18 2.72 -5.14
N VAL A 84 8.30 3.71 -5.14
CA VAL A 84 8.62 5.13 -5.16
C VAL A 84 8.32 5.69 -3.78
N PRO A 85 9.35 6.04 -2.97
CA PRO A 85 9.14 6.63 -1.66
C PRO A 85 8.51 8.02 -1.78
N LEU A 86 7.66 8.38 -0.82
CA LEU A 86 7.08 9.71 -0.75
C LEU A 86 8.12 10.70 -0.22
N ASN A 87 8.76 11.47 -1.10
CA ASN A 87 9.79 12.45 -0.74
C ASN A 87 9.23 13.82 -0.29
N GLY A 88 8.13 13.83 0.47
CA GLY A 88 7.50 15.08 0.95
C GLY A 88 6.75 15.90 -0.11
N ASN A 89 6.54 15.36 -1.32
CA ASN A 89 5.75 16.03 -2.35
C ASN A 89 4.25 16.00 -1.99
N GLN A 90 3.72 17.16 -1.60
CA GLN A 90 2.34 17.30 -1.15
C GLN A 90 1.31 16.98 -2.26
N ASN A 91 1.62 17.26 -3.53
CA ASN A 91 0.73 16.93 -4.63
C ASN A 91 0.62 15.41 -4.80
N THR A 92 1.75 14.71 -4.77
CA THR A 92 1.79 13.25 -4.78
C THR A 92 1.00 12.69 -3.60
N LEU A 93 1.21 13.20 -2.38
CA LEU A 93 0.50 12.76 -1.20
C LEU A 93 -1.03 12.95 -1.34
N ASN A 94 -1.46 14.11 -1.86
CA ASN A 94 -2.87 14.41 -2.06
C ASN A 94 -3.52 13.46 -3.08
N THR A 95 -2.85 13.15 -4.18
CA THR A 95 -3.31 12.17 -5.17
C THR A 95 -3.41 10.77 -4.55
N LEU A 96 -2.37 10.31 -3.84
CA LEU A 96 -2.38 9.00 -3.18
C LEU A 96 -3.47 8.89 -2.12
N ALA A 97 -3.76 9.98 -1.41
CA ALA A 97 -4.80 10.03 -0.39
C ALA A 97 -6.21 9.85 -0.95
N GLN A 98 -6.45 10.12 -2.25
CA GLN A 98 -7.75 9.86 -2.87
C GLN A 98 -8.11 8.37 -2.82
N ALA A 99 -7.11 7.48 -2.89
CA ALA A 99 -7.29 6.04 -2.78
C ALA A 99 -7.94 5.61 -1.46
N ILE A 100 -7.69 6.35 -0.37
CA ILE A 100 -8.28 6.08 0.95
C ILE A 100 -9.80 6.15 0.89
N ASN A 101 -10.34 7.19 0.25
CA ASN A 101 -11.77 7.42 0.15
C ASN A 101 -12.41 6.57 -0.96
N ALA A 102 -11.70 6.37 -2.07
CA ALA A 102 -12.19 5.57 -3.20
C ALA A 102 -12.30 4.08 -2.87
N PHE A 103 -11.42 3.56 -2.00
CA PHE A 103 -11.39 2.15 -1.61
C PHE A 103 -11.55 2.00 -0.09
N PRO A 104 -12.77 2.19 0.46
CA PRO A 104 -13.02 2.16 1.90
C PRO A 104 -13.01 0.75 2.51
N ASN A 105 -13.18 -0.29 1.68
CA ASN A 105 -13.36 -1.67 2.12
C ASN A 105 -12.08 -2.50 1.98
N ALA A 106 -11.99 -3.55 2.80
CA ALA A 106 -10.99 -4.59 2.63
C ALA A 106 -11.18 -5.29 1.27
N LYS A 107 -10.08 -5.84 0.73
CA LYS A 107 -10.11 -6.66 -0.47
C LYS A 107 -11.14 -7.80 -0.33
N PRO A 108 -11.97 -8.08 -1.35
CA PRO A 108 -12.99 -9.13 -1.29
C PRO A 108 -12.44 -10.50 -0.90
N LYS A 109 -11.19 -10.83 -1.26
CA LYS A 109 -10.54 -12.09 -0.88
C LYS A 109 -10.37 -12.33 0.63
N TYR A 110 -10.68 -11.35 1.47
CA TYR A 110 -10.66 -11.46 2.93
C TYR A 110 -12.06 -11.62 3.54
N GLN A 111 -13.09 -11.67 2.71
CA GLN A 111 -14.47 -11.89 3.11
C GLN A 111 -14.86 -13.37 3.04
#